data_AF-A0A2H0LRQ4-F1
#
_entry.id   AF-A0A2H0LRQ4-F1
#
_cell.length_a   1.000
_cell.length_b   1.000
_cell.length_c   1.000
_cell.angle_alpha   90.00
_cell.angle_beta   90.00
_cell.angle_gamma   90.00
#
_symmetry.space_group_name_H-M   'P 1'
#
loop_
_entity.id
_entity.type
_entity.pdbx_description
1 polymer ?
#
loop_
_entity_poly.entity_id
_entity_poly.type
_entity_poly.pdbx_seq_one_letter_code
_entity_poly.pdbx_strand_id
1 'polypeptide(L)'
;MASQEKRKTRLFASHPPQRYFLLLQLGIFLATLVFLLSIIMTTVSSVMQQAYALVGSSDQLTSLFDAMVASLFFKIAILFICLFLLSALLGLFFLERLTGPLVRIQRVLEEIGSGRIPETDVHLRESDYPTELANALSSAIAYLRRKKAGM
;
A
#
# COMPACT_ATOMS: atom_id res chain seq x y z
N MET A 1 -30.63 -13.31 -18.97
CA MET A 1 -30.00 -13.35 -17.62
C MET A 1 -28.46 -13.44 -17.63
N ALA A 2 -27.76 -13.28 -18.76
CA ALA A 2 -26.29 -13.46 -18.86
C ALA A 2 -25.45 -12.16 -18.77
N SER A 3 -26.01 -11.04 -18.32
CA SER A 3 -25.34 -9.72 -18.34
C SER A 3 -24.75 -9.28 -16.99
N GLN A 4 -25.14 -9.92 -15.87
CA GLN A 4 -24.73 -9.45 -14.54
C GLN A 4 -23.43 -10.07 -13.99
N GLU A 5 -23.00 -11.24 -14.47
CA GLU A 5 -21.74 -11.85 -13.98
C GLU A 5 -20.47 -11.15 -14.47
N LYS A 6 -20.51 -10.51 -15.65
CA LYS A 6 -19.34 -9.81 -16.22
C LYS A 6 -18.98 -8.50 -15.49
N ARG A 7 -19.82 -8.03 -14.57
CA ARG A 7 -19.62 -6.74 -13.87
C ARG A 7 -18.79 -6.88 -12.59
N LYS A 8 -18.72 -8.07 -11.97
CA LYS A 8 -17.95 -8.29 -10.74
C LYS A 8 -16.45 -8.48 -10.98
N THR A 9 -16.05 -8.95 -12.16
CA THR A 9 -14.63 -9.16 -12.51
C THR A 9 -13.92 -7.89 -12.99
N ARG A 10 -14.65 -6.81 -13.34
CA ARG A 10 -14.04 -5.52 -13.73
C ARG A 10 -13.56 -4.65 -12.58
N LEU A 11 -14.01 -4.89 -11.35
CA LEU A 11 -13.44 -4.23 -10.15
C LEU A 11 -11.99 -4.68 -9.89
N PHE A 12 -11.64 -5.89 -10.35
CA PHE A 12 -10.29 -6.43 -10.34
C PHE A 12 -9.58 -6.23 -11.69
N ALA A 13 -9.98 -5.28 -12.55
CA ALA A 13 -9.34 -5.09 -13.86
C ALA A 13 -8.63 -3.73 -14.09
N SER A 14 -8.92 -2.62 -13.40
CA SER A 14 -8.44 -1.31 -13.90
C SER A 14 -7.06 -0.78 -13.49
N HIS A 15 -6.38 -1.20 -12.40
CA HIS A 15 -5.16 -0.49 -11.96
C HIS A 15 -3.96 -1.39 -11.57
N PRO A 16 -3.08 -1.76 -12.53
CA PRO A 16 -1.95 -2.66 -12.27
C PRO A 16 -1.01 -2.25 -11.13
N PRO A 17 -0.52 -0.99 -11.01
CA PRO A 17 0.43 -0.62 -9.96
C PRO A 17 -0.20 -0.55 -8.56
N GLN A 18 -1.48 -0.19 -8.45
CA GLN A 18 -2.20 -0.23 -7.17
C GLN A 18 -2.35 -1.66 -6.65
N ARG A 19 -2.54 -2.65 -7.55
CA ARG A 19 -2.59 -4.07 -7.15
C ARG A 19 -1.26 -4.58 -6.64
N TYR A 20 -0.15 -4.24 -7.31
CA TYR A 20 1.17 -4.66 -6.83
C TYR A 20 1.48 -4.06 -5.46
N PHE A 21 1.15 -2.79 -5.23
CA PHE A 21 1.31 -2.15 -3.93
C PHE A 21 0.43 -2.81 -2.85
N LEU A 22 -0.84 -3.07 -3.16
CA LEU A 22 -1.76 -3.77 -2.26
C LEU A 22 -1.31 -5.20 -1.93
N LEU A 23 -0.87 -5.97 -2.95
CA LEU A 23 -0.37 -7.33 -2.77
C LEU A 23 0.92 -7.34 -1.97
N LEU A 24 1.83 -6.38 -2.19
CA LEU A 24 3.04 -6.20 -1.40
C LEU A 24 2.68 -5.89 0.07
N GLN A 25 1.78 -4.93 0.31
CA GLN A 25 1.36 -4.57 1.66
C GLN A 25 0.67 -5.74 2.37
N LEU A 26 -0.15 -6.49 1.66
CA LEU A 26 -0.81 -7.70 2.18
C LEU A 26 0.22 -8.80 2.48
N GLY A 27 1.23 -8.98 1.62
CA GLY A 27 2.34 -9.90 1.85
C GLY A 27 3.15 -9.53 3.08
N ILE A 28 3.47 -8.24 3.26
CA ILE A 28 4.17 -7.71 4.45
C ILE A 28 3.32 -7.96 5.70
N PHE A 29 2.01 -7.69 5.64
CA PHE A 29 1.11 -7.91 6.76
C PHE A 29 1.03 -9.40 7.15
N LEU A 30 0.92 -10.30 6.16
CA LEU A 30 0.91 -11.74 6.38
C LEU A 30 2.22 -12.23 7.00
N ALA A 31 3.36 -11.78 6.46
CA ALA A 31 4.69 -12.09 7.00
C ALA A 31 4.82 -11.59 8.45
N THR A 32 4.32 -10.39 8.74
CA THR A 32 4.31 -9.82 10.09
C THR A 32 3.47 -10.66 11.04
N LEU A 33 2.32 -11.17 10.61
CA LEU A 33 1.45 -12.02 11.42
C LEU A 33 2.12 -13.36 11.76
N VAL A 34 2.78 -13.99 10.78
CA VAL A 34 3.58 -15.21 11.01
C VAL A 34 4.73 -14.94 11.97
N PHE A 35 5.42 -13.81 11.81
CA PHE A 35 6.54 -13.45 12.68
C PHE A 35 6.08 -13.12 14.12
N LEU A 36 4.93 -12.44 14.28
CA LEU A 36 4.31 -12.19 15.57
C LEU A 36 3.96 -13.51 16.28
N LEU A 37 3.36 -14.45 15.55
CA LEU A 37 3.06 -15.78 16.08
C LEU A 37 4.35 -16.50 16.55
N SER A 38 5.43 -16.40 15.76
CA SER A 38 6.74 -16.95 16.13
C SER A 38 7.29 -16.32 17.41
N ILE A 39 7.18 -14.99 17.58
CA ILE A 39 7.61 -14.30 18.81
C ILE A 39 6.84 -14.81 20.03
N ILE A 40 5.52 -14.95 19.90
CA ILE A 40 4.65 -15.43 20.98
C ILE A 40 5.03 -16.86 21.34
N MET A 41 5.09 -17.77 20.36
CA MET A 41 5.41 -19.18 20.59
C MET A 41 6.78 -19.38 21.22
N THR A 42 7.79 -18.68 20.73
CA THR A 42 9.16 -18.77 21.28
C THR A 42 9.25 -18.20 22.69
N THR A 43 8.55 -17.10 22.98
CA THR A 43 8.56 -16.47 24.31
C THR A 43 7.80 -17.33 25.32
N VAL A 44 6.62 -17.86 24.95
CA VAL A 44 5.87 -18.79 25.80
C VAL A 44 6.67 -20.06 26.07
N SER A 45 7.29 -20.65 25.05
CA SER A 45 8.11 -21.86 25.22
C SER A 45 9.29 -21.64 26.16
N SER A 46 9.97 -20.49 26.03
CA SER A 46 11.06 -20.06 26.91
C SER A 46 10.61 -19.93 28.37
N VAL A 47 9.45 -19.35 28.61
CA VAL A 47 8.91 -19.15 29.97
C VAL A 47 8.43 -20.47 30.56
N MET A 48 7.78 -21.32 29.78
CA MET A 48 7.36 -22.65 30.23
C MET A 48 8.56 -23.50 30.66
N GLN A 49 9.66 -23.47 29.90
CA GLN A 49 10.88 -24.18 30.26
C GLN A 49 11.48 -23.70 31.59
N GLN A 50 11.42 -22.39 31.86
CA GLN A 50 11.84 -21.81 33.14
C GLN A 50 10.88 -22.17 34.28
N ALA A 51 9.57 -22.14 34.03
CA ALA A 51 8.55 -22.48 35.01
C ALA A 51 8.65 -23.95 35.49
N TYR A 52 8.95 -24.89 34.58
CA TYR A 52 9.19 -26.30 34.95
C TYR A 52 10.42 -26.47 35.86
N ALA A 53 11.38 -25.56 35.83
CA ALA A 53 12.56 -25.61 36.71
C ALA A 53 12.30 -25.00 38.10
N LEU A 54 11.24 -24.20 38.26
CA LEU A 54 10.94 -23.39 39.45
C LEU A 54 9.73 -23.90 40.25
N VAL A 55 9.45 -25.20 40.18
CA VAL A 55 8.31 -25.84 40.85
C VAL A 55 8.38 -25.64 42.37
N GLY A 56 7.60 -24.70 42.91
CA GLY A 56 7.37 -24.58 44.36
C GLY A 56 7.12 -23.17 44.91
N SER A 57 7.54 -22.11 44.21
CA SER A 57 7.47 -20.74 44.75
C SER A 57 6.52 -19.86 43.94
N SER A 58 5.34 -19.53 44.50
CA SER A 58 4.34 -18.64 43.86
C SER A 58 4.90 -17.27 43.47
N ASP A 59 5.81 -16.74 44.27
CA ASP A 59 6.40 -15.41 44.05
C ASP A 59 7.37 -15.39 42.85
N GLN A 60 8.06 -16.51 42.63
CA GLN A 60 8.96 -16.68 41.48
C GLN A 60 8.16 -16.85 40.18
N LEU A 61 7.02 -17.54 40.23
CA LEU A 61 6.12 -17.64 39.08
C LEU A 61 5.57 -16.26 38.68
N THR A 62 5.14 -15.46 39.65
CA THR A 62 4.59 -14.12 39.38
C THR A 62 5.63 -13.21 38.72
N SER A 63 6.85 -13.17 39.24
CA SER A 63 7.94 -12.37 38.65
C SER A 63 8.36 -12.84 37.25
N LEU A 64 8.30 -14.15 36.97
CA LEU A 64 8.50 -14.69 35.62
C LEU A 64 7.40 -14.23 34.65
N PHE A 65 6.15 -14.22 35.07
CA PHE A 65 5.04 -13.72 34.25
C PHE A 65 5.18 -12.23 33.94
N ASP A 66 5.58 -11.41 34.91
CA ASP A 66 5.82 -9.98 34.68
C ASP A 66 6.97 -9.76 33.70
N ALA A 67 8.07 -10.51 33.85
CA ALA A 67 9.19 -10.47 32.91
C ALA A 67 8.79 -10.92 31.49
N MET A 68 7.91 -11.92 31.38
CA MET A 68 7.35 -12.37 30.10
C MET A 68 6.55 -11.28 29.42
N VAL A 69 5.63 -10.64 30.15
CA VAL A 69 4.78 -9.56 29.61
C VAL A 69 5.64 -8.38 29.17
N ALA A 70 6.60 -7.96 29.99
CA ALA A 70 7.53 -6.90 29.65
C ALA A 70 8.36 -7.23 28.39
N SER A 71 8.88 -8.46 28.29
CA SER A 71 9.63 -8.93 27.12
C SER A 71 8.79 -8.95 25.85
N LEU A 72 7.57 -9.47 25.92
CA LEU A 72 6.63 -9.48 24.80
C LEU A 72 6.28 -8.06 24.37
N PHE A 73 5.96 -7.19 25.33
CA PHE A 73 5.62 -5.79 25.04
C PHE A 73 6.75 -5.10 24.28
N PHE A 74 8.00 -5.23 24.74
CA PHE A 74 9.14 -4.59 24.09
C PHE A 74 9.39 -5.13 22.66
N LYS A 75 9.34 -6.46 22.47
CA LYS A 75 9.50 -7.09 21.14
C LYS A 75 8.40 -6.64 20.17
N ILE A 76 7.14 -6.62 20.64
CA ILE A 76 6.00 -6.19 19.84
C ILE A 76 6.11 -4.70 19.50
N ALA A 77 6.45 -3.86 20.47
CA ALA A 77 6.62 -2.42 20.26
C ALA A 77 7.69 -2.13 19.20
N ILE A 78 8.86 -2.78 19.26
CA ILE A 78 9.90 -2.64 18.24
C ILE A 78 9.39 -3.06 16.87
N LEU A 79 8.72 -4.22 16.78
CA LEU A 79 8.14 -4.72 15.54
C LEU A 79 7.15 -3.71 14.94
N PHE A 80 6.28 -3.12 15.75
CA PHE A 80 5.32 -2.11 15.30
C PHE A 80 6.02 -0.85 14.78
N ILE A 81 7.07 -0.37 15.46
CA ILE A 81 7.86 0.78 15.00
C ILE A 81 8.52 0.47 13.66
N CYS A 82 9.15 -0.70 13.52
CA CYS A 82 9.76 -1.13 12.25
C CYS A 82 8.71 -1.22 11.11
N LEU A 83 7.55 -1.80 11.39
CA LEU A 83 6.46 -1.93 10.42
C LEU A 83 5.91 -0.56 10.01
N PHE A 84 5.76 0.36 10.97
CA PHE A 84 5.32 1.72 10.73
C PHE A 84 6.30 2.45 9.82
N LEU A 85 7.60 2.41 10.12
CA LEU A 85 8.63 3.03 9.29
C LEU A 85 8.67 2.45 7.88
N LEU A 86 8.60 1.12 7.74
CA LEU A 86 8.55 0.45 6.45
C LEU A 86 7.31 0.86 5.64
N SER A 87 6.14 0.88 6.27
CA SER A 87 4.88 1.27 5.62
C SER A 87 4.88 2.74 5.23
N ALA A 88 5.42 3.62 6.07
CA ALA A 88 5.55 5.04 5.77
C ALA A 88 6.50 5.27 4.59
N LEU A 89 7.62 4.57 4.53
CA LEU A 89 8.59 4.67 3.43
C LEU A 89 8.01 4.16 2.11
N LEU A 90 7.32 3.01 2.13
CA LEU A 90 6.60 2.50 0.96
C LEU A 90 5.49 3.46 0.51
N GLY A 91 4.75 4.04 1.45
CA GLY A 91 3.72 5.03 1.19
C GLY A 91 4.28 6.30 0.55
N LEU A 92 5.41 6.81 1.05
CA LEU A 92 6.09 7.96 0.47
C LEU A 92 6.55 7.69 -0.96
N PHE A 93 7.19 6.53 -1.20
CA PHE A 93 7.63 6.13 -2.53
C PHE A 93 6.46 6.00 -3.52
N PHE A 94 5.33 5.45 -3.06
CA PHE A 94 4.11 5.39 -3.85
C PHE A 94 3.54 6.79 -4.14
N LEU A 95 3.56 7.69 -3.15
CA LEU A 95 3.05 9.06 -3.30
C LEU A 95 3.88 9.87 -4.30
N GLU A 96 5.21 9.79 -4.26
CA GLU A 96 6.08 10.46 -5.22
C GLU A 96 5.78 10.00 -6.66
N ARG A 97 5.60 8.70 -6.85
CA ARG A 97 5.27 8.12 -8.15
C ARG A 97 3.88 8.54 -8.67
N LEU A 98 2.95 8.87 -7.77
CA LEU A 98 1.60 9.32 -8.11
C LEU A 98 1.52 10.84 -8.36
N THR A 99 2.26 11.63 -7.57
CA THR A 99 2.12 13.10 -7.52
C THR A 99 2.60 13.76 -8.80
N GLY A 100 3.75 13.33 -9.34
CA GLY A 100 4.30 13.91 -10.58
C GLY A 100 3.34 13.82 -11.78
N PRO A 101 2.79 12.65 -12.09
CA PRO A 101 1.79 12.47 -13.14
C PRO A 101 0.51 13.28 -12.89
N LEU A 102 0.01 13.32 -11.66
CA LEU A 102 -1.21 14.06 -11.31
C LEU A 102 -1.07 15.56 -11.52
N VAL A 103 0.06 16.14 -11.10
CA VAL A 103 0.34 17.58 -11.30
C VAL A 103 0.41 17.91 -12.79
N ARG A 104 0.98 17.03 -13.62
CA ARG A 104 0.99 17.21 -15.09
C ARG A 104 -0.42 17.19 -15.68
N ILE A 105 -1.25 16.24 -15.25
CA ILE A 105 -2.66 16.15 -15.70
C ILE A 105 -3.44 17.41 -15.28
N GLN A 106 -3.26 17.88 -14.05
CA GLN A 106 -3.90 19.10 -13.57
C GLN A 106 -3.57 20.31 -14.44
N ARG A 107 -2.29 20.53 -14.75
CA ARG A 107 -1.86 21.66 -15.61
C ARG A 107 -2.50 21.62 -16.98
N VAL A 108 -2.60 20.43 -17.58
CA VAL A 108 -3.22 20.27 -18.89
C VAL A 108 -4.72 20.58 -18.83
N LEU A 109 -5.41 20.13 -17.78
CA LEU A 109 -6.82 20.45 -17.58
C LEU A 109 -7.06 21.95 -17.35
N GLU A 110 -6.16 22.63 -16.63
CA GLU A 110 -6.19 24.09 -16.45
C GLU A 110 -5.99 24.83 -17.78
N GLU A 111 -5.07 24.37 -18.64
CA GLU A 111 -4.89 24.93 -19.98
C GLU A 111 -6.16 24.82 -20.82
N ILE A 112 -6.75 23.62 -20.87
CA ILE A 112 -8.03 23.38 -21.58
C ILE A 112 -9.14 24.25 -21.01
N GLY A 113 -9.24 24.36 -19.68
CA GLY A 113 -10.21 25.23 -19.00
C GLY A 113 -10.03 26.71 -19.32
N SER A 114 -8.80 27.15 -19.59
CA SER A 114 -8.49 28.53 -20.02
C SER A 114 -8.76 28.81 -21.50
N GLY A 115 -9.31 27.84 -22.25
CA GLY A 115 -9.58 27.96 -23.69
C GLY A 115 -8.37 27.74 -24.59
N ARG A 116 -7.21 27.37 -24.02
CA ARG A 116 -6.01 26.99 -24.76
C ARG A 116 -6.02 25.48 -24.97
N ILE A 117 -6.00 25.05 -26.23
CA ILE A 117 -5.86 23.63 -26.56
C ILE A 117 -4.36 23.34 -26.66
N PRO A 118 -3.79 22.46 -25.82
CA PRO A 118 -2.38 22.12 -25.89
C PRO A 118 -2.03 21.52 -27.25
N GLU A 119 -0.96 21.99 -27.88
CA GLU A 119 -0.49 21.46 -29.19
C GLU A 119 0.17 20.10 -29.05
N THR A 120 0.70 19.79 -27.86
CA THR A 120 1.41 18.55 -27.56
C THR A 120 0.49 17.53 -26.87
N ASP A 121 0.68 16.25 -27.17
CA ASP A 121 -0.03 15.16 -26.51
C ASP A 121 0.48 14.93 -25.09
N VAL A 122 -0.41 14.56 -24.17
CA VAL A 122 -0.05 14.27 -22.77
C VAL A 122 0.50 12.86 -22.70
N HIS A 123 1.79 12.73 -22.99
CA HIS A 123 2.49 11.48 -22.78
C HIS A 123 3.01 11.40 -21.34
N LEU A 124 2.36 10.55 -20.54
CA LEU A 124 3.00 10.02 -19.33
C LEU A 124 4.04 8.97 -19.73
N ARG A 125 5.12 8.86 -18.98
CA ARG A 125 6.06 7.74 -19.13
C ARG A 125 5.34 6.42 -18.86
N GLU A 126 5.75 5.30 -19.49
CA GLU A 126 5.13 3.98 -19.25
C GLU A 126 5.12 3.57 -17.77
N SER A 127 6.07 4.06 -16.98
CA SER A 127 6.16 3.81 -15.53
C SER A 127 5.24 4.71 -14.68
N ASP A 128 4.68 5.77 -15.26
CA ASP A 128 3.91 6.80 -14.58
C ASP A 128 2.42 6.42 -14.55
N TYR A 129 1.81 6.55 -13.38
CA TYR A 129 0.41 6.25 -13.15
C TYR A 129 -0.38 7.54 -12.90
N PRO A 130 -1.58 7.73 -13.49
CA PRO A 130 -2.39 6.76 -14.22
C PRO A 130 -2.28 6.92 -15.75
N THR A 131 -1.72 5.92 -16.43
CA THR A 131 -1.52 5.90 -17.89
C THR A 131 -2.85 5.88 -18.66
N GLU A 132 -3.87 5.19 -18.15
CA GLU A 132 -5.22 5.18 -18.75
C GLU A 132 -5.84 6.57 -18.76
N LEU A 133 -5.65 7.34 -17.68
CA LEU A 133 -6.15 8.72 -17.58
C LEU A 133 -5.43 9.63 -18.58
N ALA A 134 -4.12 9.48 -18.75
CA ALA A 134 -3.37 10.25 -19.75
C ALA A 134 -3.74 9.87 -21.19
N ASN A 135 -4.00 8.59 -21.47
CA ASN A 135 -4.45 8.14 -22.79
C ASN A 135 -5.85 8.68 -23.11
N ALA A 136 -6.77 8.64 -22.13
CA ALA A 136 -8.09 9.22 -22.27
C ALA A 136 -8.03 10.75 -22.47
N LEU A 137 -7.17 11.44 -21.70
CA LEU A 137 -6.95 12.87 -21.82
C LEU A 137 -6.36 13.24 -23.18
N SER A 138 -5.36 12.51 -23.66
CA SER A 138 -4.75 12.71 -24.99
C SER A 138 -5.77 12.50 -26.10
N SER A 139 -6.61 11.47 -25.99
CA SER A 139 -7.70 11.22 -26.95
C SER A 139 -8.72 12.37 -26.98
N ALA A 140 -9.06 12.93 -25.82
CA ALA A 140 -9.94 14.09 -25.70
C ALA A 140 -9.32 15.34 -26.33
N ILE A 141 -8.03 15.60 -26.08
CA ILE A 141 -7.31 16.74 -26.67
C ILE A 141 -7.24 16.60 -28.19
N ALA A 142 -6.91 15.41 -28.71
CA ALA A 142 -6.87 15.16 -30.15
C ALA A 142 -8.24 15.37 -30.82
N TYR A 143 -9.33 15.00 -30.14
CA TYR A 143 -10.69 15.29 -30.61
C TYR A 143 -10.95 16.81 -30.65
N LEU A 144 -10.59 17.55 -29.61
CA LEU A 144 -10.77 19.00 -29.54
C LEU A 144 -9.95 19.74 -30.63
N ARG A 145 -8.70 19.31 -30.89
CA ARG A 145 -7.89 19.87 -32.00
C ARG A 145 -8.53 19.66 -33.35
N ARG A 146 -9.00 18.43 -33.65
CA ARG A 146 -9.69 18.12 -34.92
C ARG A 146 -10.95 18.97 -35.09
N LYS A 147 -11.72 19.15 -34.02
CA LYS A 147 -12.92 20.00 -34.04
C LYS A 147 -12.58 21.48 -34.31
N LYS A 148 -11.46 21.98 -33.78
CA LYS A 148 -11.00 23.37 -34.02
C LYS A 148 -10.42 23.58 -35.42
N ALA A 149 -9.81 22.55 -36.02
CA ALA A 149 -9.19 22.62 -37.35
C ALA A 149 -10.16 22.33 -38.52
N GLY A 150 -11.30 21.70 -38.23
CA GLY A 150 -12.40 21.47 -39.18
C GLY A 150 -13.52 22.51 -39.14
N MET A 151 -13.37 23.55 -38.31
CA MET A 151 -14.08 24.83 -38.42
C MET A 151 -13.13 25.84 -39.05
#